data_AF-A0A536UPS6-F1
#
_entry.id   AF-A0A536UPS6-F1
#
_cell.length_a   1.000
_cell.length_b   1.000
_cell.length_c   1.000
_cell.angle_alpha   90.00
_cell.angle_beta   90.00
_cell.angle_gamma   90.00
#
_symmetry.space_group_name_H-M   'P 1'
#
loop_
_entity.id
_entity.type
_entity.pdbx_description
1 polymer ?
#
loop_
_entity_poly.entity_id
_entity_poly.type
_entity_poly.pdbx_seq_one_letter_code
_entity_poly.pdbx_strand_id
1 'polypeptide(L)' 'KLGTVIEADLWRLGQAPIGSRVRFIQTTWDEAVAAQGEIRAWLDESRRLLELRQGLRYAA' A
#
# COMPACT_ATOMS: atom_id res chain seq x y z
N LYS A 1 -3.52 24.81 -0.56
CA LYS A 1 -2.77 23.52 -0.59
C LYS A 1 -1.97 23.47 -1.88
N LEU A 2 -0.70 23.02 -1.83
CA LEU A 2 0.15 22.87 -3.02
C LEU A 2 -0.04 21.51 -3.74
N GLY A 3 -0.73 20.58 -3.09
CA GLY A 3 -1.06 19.24 -3.60
C GLY A 3 -1.50 18.33 -2.45
N THR A 4 -1.78 17.06 -2.77
CA THR A 4 -1.96 15.99 -1.78
C THR A 4 -1.15 14.77 -2.21
N VAL A 5 -0.59 14.05 -1.26
CA VAL A 5 0.02 12.73 -1.51
C VAL A 5 -1.13 11.73 -1.62
N ILE A 6 -1.03 10.81 -2.58
CA ILE A 6 -2.02 9.75 -2.78
C ILE A 6 -2.04 8.81 -1.57
N GLU A 7 -3.19 8.26 -1.25
CA GLU A 7 -3.35 7.35 -0.10
C GLU A 7 -2.40 6.15 -0.19
N ALA A 8 -2.20 5.64 -1.40
CA ALA A 8 -1.32 4.51 -1.71
C ALA A 8 0.13 4.71 -1.23
N ASP A 9 0.62 5.96 -1.17
CA ASP A 9 2.01 6.27 -0.79
C ASP A 9 2.15 6.86 0.62
N LEU A 10 1.06 7.10 1.35
CA LEU A 10 1.11 7.73 2.68
C LEU A 10 1.95 6.94 3.68
N TRP A 11 1.98 5.61 3.57
CA TRP A 11 2.80 4.76 4.43
C TRP A 11 4.30 5.08 4.32
N ARG A 12 4.77 5.51 3.14
CA ARG A 12 6.19 5.87 2.92
C ARG A 12 6.57 7.08 3.75
N LEU A 13 5.67 8.05 3.89
CA LEU A 13 5.87 9.22 4.73
C LEU A 13 5.75 8.87 6.22
N GLY A 14 4.79 8.04 6.59
CA GLY A 14 4.62 7.60 7.99
C GLY A 14 5.82 6.82 8.54
N GLN A 15 6.61 6.21 7.67
CA GLN A 15 7.79 5.41 8.02
C GLN A 15 9.12 6.12 7.69
N ALA A 16 9.10 7.33 7.13
CA ALA A 16 10.30 8.05 6.76
C ALA A 16 11.04 8.55 8.02
N PRO A 17 12.34 8.26 8.21
CA PRO A 17 13.10 8.80 9.33
C PRO A 17 13.13 10.32 9.33
N ILE A 18 13.18 10.92 10.51
CA ILE A 18 13.37 12.37 10.65
C ILE A 18 14.71 12.76 10.01
N GLY A 19 14.69 13.83 9.21
CA GLY A 19 15.87 14.30 8.48
C GLY A 19 16.16 13.55 7.17
N SER A 20 15.34 12.57 6.80
CA SER A 20 15.42 11.93 5.48
C SER A 20 14.99 12.88 4.35
N ARG A 21 15.47 12.65 3.14
CA ARG A 21 15.13 13.44 1.95
C ARG A 21 13.94 12.82 1.25
N VAL A 22 12.91 13.63 0.99
CA VAL A 22 11.71 13.23 0.24
C VAL A 22 11.63 14.04 -1.05
N ARG A 23 11.26 13.37 -2.14
CA ARG A 23 10.94 14.01 -3.42
C ARG A 23 9.50 13.69 -3.79
N PHE A 24 8.69 14.73 -3.98
CA PHE A 24 7.35 14.58 -4.51
C PHE A 24 7.41 14.42 -6.03
N ILE A 25 6.66 13.45 -6.54
CA ILE A 25 6.52 13.18 -7.97
C ILE A 25 5.08 13.50 -8.34
N GLN A 26 4.89 14.23 -9.44
CA GLN A 26 3.57 14.52 -9.96
C GLN A 26 2.95 13.24 -10.53
N THR A 27 1.66 13.03 -10.25
CA THR A 27 0.90 11.89 -10.74
C THR A 27 -0.47 12.35 -11.23
N THR A 28 -1.10 11.56 -12.07
CA THR A 28 -2.47 11.76 -12.54
C THR A 28 -3.49 11.13 -11.60
N TRP A 29 -4.76 11.46 -11.79
CA TRP A 29 -5.85 10.81 -11.06
C TRP A 29 -5.91 9.30 -11.33
N ASP A 30 -5.78 8.90 -12.60
CA ASP A 30 -5.89 7.50 -13.00
C ASP A 30 -4.73 6.67 -12.43
N GLU A 31 -3.52 7.21 -12.43
CA GLU A 31 -2.36 6.59 -11.77
C GLU A 31 -2.57 6.45 -10.26
N ALA A 32 -3.13 7.47 -9.60
CA ALA A 32 -3.42 7.42 -8.17
C ALA A 32 -4.43 6.31 -7.83
N VAL A 33 -5.49 6.18 -8.63
CA VAL A 33 -6.51 5.14 -8.46
C VAL A 33 -5.94 3.75 -8.76
N ALA A 34 -5.13 3.62 -9.82
CA ALA A 34 -4.47 2.37 -10.17
C ALA A 34 -3.54 1.89 -9.04
N ALA A 35 -2.69 2.78 -8.51
CA ALA A 35 -1.80 2.46 -7.38
C ALA A 35 -2.59 2.03 -6.12
N GLN A 36 -3.73 2.66 -5.84
CA GLN A 36 -4.60 2.24 -4.74
C GLN A 36 -5.22 0.85 -4.99
N GLY A 37 -5.58 0.55 -6.24
CA GLY A 37 -6.06 -0.78 -6.66
C GLY A 37 -5.00 -1.87 -6.46
N GLU A 38 -3.75 -1.60 -6.84
CA GLU A 38 -2.63 -2.53 -6.67
C GLU A 38 -2.39 -2.90 -5.20
N ILE A 39 -2.38 -1.92 -4.30
CA ILE A 39 -2.22 -2.17 -2.86
C ILE A 39 -3.37 -3.01 -2.30
N ARG A 40 -4.61 -2.72 -2.70
CA ARG A 40 -5.79 -3.50 -2.28
C ARG A 40 -5.68 -4.95 -2.75
N ALA A 41 -5.34 -5.16 -4.02
CA ALA A 41 -5.16 -6.50 -4.58
C ALA A 41 -4.07 -7.28 -3.84
N TRP A 42 -2.95 -6.63 -3.52
CA TRP A 42 -1.87 -7.25 -2.74
C TRP A 42 -2.30 -7.62 -1.30
N LEU A 43 -3.06 -6.75 -0.63
CA LEU A 43 -3.58 -7.01 0.71
C LEU A 43 -4.58 -8.16 0.72
N ASP A 44 -5.48 -8.20 -0.26
CA ASP A 44 -6.48 -9.26 -0.39
C ASP A 44 -5.83 -10.62 -0.69
N GLU A 45 -4.83 -10.66 -1.57
CA GLU A 45 -4.06 -11.88 -1.83
C GLU A 45 -3.29 -12.32 -0.59
N SER A 46 -2.65 -11.39 0.12
CA SER A 46 -1.96 -11.68 1.38
C SER A 46 -2.91 -12.28 2.41
N ARG A 47 -4.14 -11.74 2.53
CA ARG A 47 -5.17 -12.29 3.41
C ARG A 47 -5.57 -13.71 3.01
N ARG A 48 -5.82 -13.94 1.72
CA ARG A 48 -6.17 -15.26 1.17
C ARG A 48 -5.10 -16.32 1.48
N LEU A 49 -3.82 -15.96 1.33
CA LEU A 49 -2.70 -16.87 1.62
C LEU A 49 -2.59 -17.19 3.12
N LEU A 50 -2.83 -16.20 3.99
CA LEU A 50 -2.84 -16.42 5.43
C LEU A 50 -4.00 -17.33 5.86
N GLU A 51 -5.19 -17.14 5.29
CA GLU A 51 -6.35 -18.01 5.53
C GLU A 51 -6.08 -19.45 5.10
N LEU A 52 -5.51 -19.65 3.90
CA LEU A 52 -5.12 -20.97 3.42
C LEU A 52 -4.14 -21.66 4.38
N ARG A 53 -3.10 -20.93 4.83
CA ARG A 53 -2.12 -21.45 5.80
C ARG A 53 -2.77 -21.83 7.12
N GLN A 54 -3.70 -21.02 7.62
CA GLN A 54 -4.40 -21.31 8.88
C GLN A 54 -5.29 -22.53 8.75
N GLY A 55 -6.05 -22.66 7.66
CA GLY A 55 -6.88 -23.84 7.39
C GLY A 55 -6.08 -25.14 7.36
N LEU A 56 -4.90 -25.14 6.72
CA LEU A 56 -3.98 -26.27 6.74
C LEU A 56 -3.49 -26.63 8.15
N ARG A 57 -3.30 -25.63 9.03
CA ARG A 57 -2.86 -25.87 10.41
C ARG A 57 -3.94 -26.49 11.29
N TYR A 58 -5.22 -26.25 11.02
CA TYR A 58 -6.35 -26.82 11.78
C TYR A 58 -6.81 -28.19 11.25
N ALA A 59 -6.34 -28.60 10.07
CA ALA A 59 -6.64 -29.89 9.46
C ALA A 59 -5.61 -31.00 9.79
N ALA A 60 -4.54 -30.67 10.51
CA ALA A 60 -3.49 -31.58 10.97
C ALA A 60 -3.55 -31.76 12.50
#